data_AF-A0A8T3ZBJ6-F1
#
_entry.id   AF-A0A8T3ZBJ6-F1
#
_cell.length_a   1.000
_cell.length_b   1.000
_cell.length_c   1.000
_cell.angle_alpha   90.00
_cell.angle_beta   90.00
_cell.angle_gamma   90.00
#
_symmetry.space_group_name_H-M   'P 1'
#
loop_
_entity.id
_entity.type
_entity.pdbx_description
1 polymer ?
#
loop_
_entity_poly.entity_id
_entity_poly.type
_entity_poly.pdbx_seq_one_letter_code
_entity_poly.pdbx_strand_id
1 'polypeptide(L)'
;MNSQHKFADVEFVNYLTAHRYHPRSSKHGDFICEKLVSDLAYRCPLFKKHTEEHSICYKLNYTVNPSSPLKWTIDLVVGPCGDKSQLETNNILPPRGTPKEIWLAVDAKSIMTEHGKARRNRVRDIDALHNNLHAVNQKTVVGGLLVINISPTFYSPLRTDGITEHHNVERLVAESIQMFETVPRADSPTGGKGLDAMGVIIVDYSNQEGAICTIHTREPAPAIGSKVHYLTFIDDLCHAYTSRFS
;
A
#
# COMPACT_ATOMS: atom_id res chain seq x y z
N MET A 1 -21.55 20.34 -7.73
CA MET A 1 -20.78 19.58 -8.73
C MET A 1 -20.16 18.40 -8.01
N ASN A 2 -20.58 17.17 -8.30
CA ASN A 2 -19.95 15.97 -7.73
C ASN A 2 -18.52 15.89 -8.26
N SER A 3 -17.53 16.19 -7.43
CA SER A 3 -16.15 15.87 -7.80
C SER A 3 -16.02 14.35 -7.86
N GLN A 4 -15.66 13.82 -9.02
CA GLN A 4 -15.35 12.41 -9.23
C GLN A 4 -14.28 11.97 -8.21
N HIS A 5 -14.51 10.85 -7.52
CA HIS A 5 -13.52 10.27 -6.60
C HIS A 5 -12.21 9.99 -7.34
N LYS A 6 -11.10 10.48 -6.79
CA LYS A 6 -9.76 10.23 -7.33
C LYS A 6 -9.06 9.19 -6.46
N PHE A 7 -8.65 8.11 -7.10
CA PHE A 7 -7.99 6.97 -6.47
C PHE A 7 -6.55 7.30 -6.05
N ALA A 8 -6.01 6.52 -5.11
CA ALA A 8 -4.70 6.77 -4.50
C ALA A 8 -3.56 6.75 -5.51
N ASP A 9 -3.63 5.94 -6.57
CA ASP A 9 -2.63 5.91 -7.63
C ASP A 9 -2.49 7.27 -8.33
N VAL A 10 -3.61 7.92 -8.65
CA VAL A 10 -3.64 9.27 -9.24
C VAL A 10 -3.28 10.34 -8.22
N GLU A 11 -3.82 10.26 -7.00
CA GLU A 11 -3.56 11.24 -5.95
C GLU A 11 -2.10 11.21 -5.49
N PHE A 12 -1.47 10.04 -5.43
CA PHE A 12 -0.08 9.89 -5.00
C PHE A 12 0.89 10.52 -5.99
N VAL A 13 0.62 10.41 -7.29
CA VAL A 13 1.40 11.09 -8.34
C VAL A 13 1.35 12.62 -8.19
N ASN A 14 0.15 13.17 -7.92
CA ASN A 14 0.01 14.61 -7.64
C ASN A 14 0.78 15.01 -6.36
N TYR A 15 0.70 14.17 -5.33
CA TYR A 15 1.42 14.39 -4.08
C TYR A 15 2.93 14.39 -4.27
N LEU A 16 3.48 13.44 -5.02
CA LEU A 16 4.91 13.35 -5.32
C LEU A 16 5.41 14.55 -6.13
N THR A 17 4.60 15.05 -7.07
CA THR A 17 4.90 16.28 -7.82
C THR A 17 5.02 17.48 -6.89
N ALA A 18 4.10 17.62 -5.93
CA ALA A 18 4.06 18.77 -5.03
C ALA A 18 5.12 18.70 -3.90
N HIS A 19 5.47 17.51 -3.42
CA HIS A 19 6.26 17.36 -2.19
C HIS A 19 7.67 16.80 -2.40
N ARG A 20 7.96 16.27 -3.59
CA ARG A 20 9.16 15.48 -3.89
C ARG A 20 9.28 14.24 -2.98
N TYR A 21 9.95 13.22 -3.49
CA TYR A 21 10.18 11.99 -2.75
C TYR A 21 11.38 12.13 -1.80
N HIS A 22 11.24 11.59 -0.59
CA HIS A 22 12.32 11.46 0.38
C HIS A 22 12.27 10.09 1.07
N PRO A 23 13.27 9.21 0.86
CA PRO A 23 13.22 7.81 1.31
C PRO A 23 13.19 7.61 2.83
N ARG A 24 13.56 8.61 3.64
CA ARG A 24 13.47 8.55 5.11
C ARG A 24 12.21 9.21 5.69
N SER A 25 11.27 9.63 4.84
CA SER A 25 10.03 10.26 5.29
C SER A 25 8.91 9.23 5.30
N SER A 26 8.24 9.06 6.45
CA SER A 26 7.01 8.25 6.52
C SER A 26 5.87 8.85 5.71
N LYS A 27 5.91 10.17 5.46
CA LYS A 27 4.81 10.93 4.83
C LYS A 27 4.33 10.35 3.50
N HIS A 28 5.21 9.71 2.73
CA HIS A 28 4.86 9.07 1.47
C HIS A 28 3.98 7.83 1.68
N GLY A 29 4.38 6.97 2.62
CA GLY A 29 3.60 5.80 3.04
C GLY A 29 2.31 6.21 3.74
N ASP A 30 2.37 7.20 4.63
CA ASP A 30 1.22 7.75 5.34
C ASP A 30 0.15 8.25 4.35
N PHE A 31 0.57 9.08 3.38
CA PHE A 31 -0.34 9.63 2.39
C PHE A 31 -1.02 8.54 1.56
N ILE A 32 -0.26 7.59 1.00
CA ILE A 32 -0.85 6.56 0.14
C ILE A 32 -1.77 5.62 0.93
N CYS A 33 -1.44 5.33 2.19
CA CYS A 33 -2.30 4.52 3.07
C CYS A 33 -3.60 5.25 3.42
N GLU A 34 -3.56 6.56 3.70
CA GLU A 34 -4.77 7.34 3.94
C GLU A 34 -5.69 7.38 2.71
N LYS A 35 -5.10 7.52 1.52
CA LYS A 35 -5.86 7.46 0.27
C LYS A 35 -6.42 6.06 0.01
N LEU A 36 -5.68 5.01 0.34
CA LEU A 36 -6.21 3.64 0.30
C LEU A 36 -7.42 3.46 1.23
N VAL A 37 -7.41 4.01 2.44
CA VAL A 37 -8.57 3.99 3.34
C VAL A 37 -9.76 4.71 2.70
N SER A 38 -9.53 5.86 2.05
CA SER A 38 -10.56 6.59 1.29
C SER A 38 -11.13 5.73 0.15
N ASP A 39 -10.27 5.04 -0.59
CA ASP A 39 -10.65 4.21 -1.73
C ASP A 39 -11.47 3.00 -1.28
N LEU A 40 -11.12 2.39 -0.14
CA LEU A 40 -11.92 1.32 0.48
C LEU A 40 -13.28 1.83 0.94
N ALA A 41 -13.37 2.98 1.59
CA ALA A 41 -14.64 3.59 1.97
C ALA A 41 -15.50 3.99 0.75
N TYR A 42 -14.86 4.30 -0.39
CA TYR A 42 -15.57 4.59 -1.63
C TYR A 42 -16.05 3.31 -2.35
N ARG A 43 -15.21 2.27 -2.44
CA ARG A 43 -15.47 1.06 -3.23
C ARG A 43 -16.16 -0.05 -2.47
N CYS A 44 -16.03 -0.11 -1.15
CA CYS A 44 -16.46 -1.24 -0.35
C CYS A 44 -17.67 -0.91 0.52
N PRO A 45 -18.88 -1.39 0.18
CA PRO A 45 -20.11 -1.01 0.89
C PRO A 45 -20.08 -1.33 2.39
N LEU A 46 -19.55 -2.50 2.78
CA LEU A 46 -19.45 -2.87 4.18
C LEU A 46 -18.42 -2.01 4.94
N PHE A 47 -17.24 -1.76 4.34
CA PHE A 47 -16.23 -0.89 4.93
C PHE A 47 -16.76 0.54 5.10
N LYS A 48 -17.49 1.04 4.11
CA LYS A 48 -18.19 2.33 4.15
C LYS A 48 -19.19 2.38 5.30
N LYS A 49 -20.05 1.36 5.41
CA LYS A 49 -21.01 1.25 6.51
C LYS A 49 -20.31 1.30 7.88
N HIS A 50 -19.25 0.50 8.06
CA HIS A 50 -18.48 0.50 9.30
C HIS A 50 -17.78 1.84 9.58
N THR A 51 -17.38 2.55 8.52
CA THR A 51 -16.84 3.91 8.60
C THR A 51 -17.90 4.89 9.11
N GLU A 52 -19.08 4.91 8.49
CA GLU A 52 -20.21 5.80 8.84
C GLU A 52 -20.75 5.53 10.25
N GLU A 53 -20.72 4.27 10.70
CA GLU A 53 -21.11 3.86 12.05
C GLU A 53 -20.01 4.11 13.11
N HIS A 54 -18.82 4.57 12.69
CA HIS A 54 -17.62 4.67 13.53
C HIS A 54 -17.30 3.38 14.30
N SER A 55 -17.62 2.22 13.71
CA SER A 55 -17.37 0.91 14.31
C SER A 55 -15.94 0.44 14.08
N ILE A 56 -15.25 1.00 13.07
CA ILE A 56 -13.82 0.79 12.81
C ILE A 56 -13.02 2.08 12.90
N CYS A 57 -11.74 1.97 13.26
CA CYS A 57 -10.73 3.02 13.18
C CYS A 57 -9.51 2.52 12.40
N TYR A 58 -8.65 3.44 11.98
CA TYR A 58 -7.37 3.08 11.37
C TYR A 58 -6.18 3.69 12.10
N LYS A 59 -5.03 3.04 11.99
CA LYS A 59 -3.74 3.54 12.49
C LYS A 59 -2.66 3.34 11.45
N LEU A 60 -1.86 4.38 11.26
CA LEU A 60 -0.66 4.34 10.43
C LEU A 60 0.55 3.95 11.29
N ASN A 61 1.55 3.32 10.67
CA ASN A 61 2.80 2.92 11.31
C ASN A 61 2.58 2.14 12.63
N TYR A 62 1.66 1.18 12.61
CA TYR A 62 1.32 0.38 13.78
C TYR A 62 2.46 -0.56 14.17
N THR A 63 2.96 -0.44 15.40
CA THR A 63 4.03 -1.31 15.90
C THR A 63 3.44 -2.50 16.64
N VAL A 64 3.69 -3.70 16.11
CA VAL A 64 3.37 -4.97 16.76
C VAL A 64 4.43 -5.29 17.81
N ASN A 65 4.00 -5.76 18.98
CA ASN A 65 4.87 -6.13 20.10
C ASN A 65 5.90 -5.04 20.48
N PRO A 66 5.48 -3.79 20.78
CA PRO A 66 6.39 -2.65 20.93
C PRO A 66 7.46 -2.83 22.03
N SER A 67 7.18 -3.66 23.04
CA SER A 67 8.10 -3.97 24.13
C SER A 67 9.09 -5.11 23.82
N SER A 68 8.98 -5.75 22.65
CA SER A 68 9.82 -6.87 22.24
C SER A 68 10.98 -6.41 21.34
N PRO A 69 12.17 -7.06 21.41
CA PRO A 69 13.21 -6.86 20.41
C PRO A 69 12.79 -7.33 19.00
N LEU A 70 11.75 -8.16 18.90
CA LEU A 70 11.15 -8.62 17.64
C LEU A 70 10.00 -7.72 17.18
N LYS A 71 9.94 -6.47 17.67
CA LYS A 71 8.93 -5.50 17.22
C LYS A 71 9.07 -5.24 15.72
N TRP A 72 7.94 -5.02 15.07
CA TRP A 72 7.89 -4.71 13.66
C TRP A 72 6.72 -3.77 13.39
N THR A 73 6.77 -3.04 12.27
CA THR A 73 5.84 -1.96 11.97
C THR A 73 5.06 -2.28 10.69
N ILE A 74 3.76 -1.99 10.73
CA ILE A 74 2.81 -2.13 9.62
C ILE A 74 2.39 -0.72 9.18
N ASP A 75 2.47 -0.44 7.89
CA ASP A 75 2.18 0.91 7.38
C ASP A 75 0.72 1.33 7.63
N LEU A 76 -0.24 0.41 7.49
CA LEU A 76 -1.66 0.63 7.77
C LEU A 76 -2.29 -0.57 8.48
N VAL A 77 -3.06 -0.30 9.54
CA VAL A 77 -4.00 -1.26 10.14
C VAL A 77 -5.38 -0.64 10.31
N VAL A 78 -6.41 -1.47 10.17
CA VAL A 78 -7.82 -1.13 10.38
C VAL A 78 -8.49 -2.23 11.19
N GLY A 79 -9.41 -1.85 12.07
CA GLY A 79 -10.25 -2.78 12.82
C GLY A 79 -11.14 -2.06 13.82
N PRO A 80 -11.81 -2.79 14.73
CA PRO A 80 -12.75 -2.20 15.67
C PRO A 80 -12.09 -1.14 16.55
N CYS A 81 -12.77 -0.01 16.71
CA CYS A 81 -12.27 1.10 17.52
C CYS A 81 -11.89 0.64 18.93
N GLY A 82 -10.66 1.00 19.32
CA GLY A 82 -10.12 0.87 20.68
C GLY A 82 -10.80 1.77 21.69
N ASP A 83 -9.97 2.55 22.38
CA ASP A 83 -10.40 3.62 23.27
C ASP A 83 -10.99 4.77 22.44
N LYS A 84 -12.29 5.03 22.62
CA LYS A 84 -13.01 6.07 21.88
C LYS A 84 -12.53 7.49 22.23
N SER A 85 -11.89 7.69 23.39
CA SER A 85 -11.39 9.00 23.81
C SER A 85 -10.17 9.48 23.01
N GLN A 86 -9.52 8.57 22.28
CA GLN A 86 -8.31 8.82 21.48
C GLN A 86 -8.60 8.91 19.98
N LEU A 87 -9.88 8.97 19.60
CA LEU A 87 -10.28 8.99 18.19
C LEU A 87 -10.15 10.39 17.61
N GLU A 88 -9.36 10.54 16.57
CA GLU A 88 -9.33 11.75 15.75
C GLU A 88 -10.35 11.58 14.62
N THR A 89 -11.48 12.26 14.71
CA THR A 89 -12.58 12.12 13.75
C THR A 89 -12.28 12.85 12.44
N ASN A 90 -12.62 12.21 11.33
CA ASN A 90 -12.65 12.79 10.00
C ASN A 90 -14.03 12.52 9.40
N ASN A 91 -14.67 13.49 8.76
CA ASN A 91 -16.02 13.31 8.20
C ASN A 91 -16.04 12.40 6.96
N ILE A 92 -14.89 11.99 6.44
CA ILE A 92 -14.74 11.24 5.17
C ILE A 92 -14.11 9.87 5.40
N LEU A 93 -13.23 9.74 6.40
CA LEU A 93 -12.48 8.52 6.70
C LEU A 93 -12.91 7.97 8.05
N PRO A 94 -12.71 6.65 8.33
CA PRO A 94 -12.81 6.16 9.69
C PRO A 94 -11.94 7.02 10.62
N PRO A 95 -12.31 7.19 11.89
CA PRO A 95 -11.47 7.94 12.82
C PRO A 95 -10.06 7.33 12.90
N ARG A 96 -9.05 8.16 13.10
CA ARG A 96 -7.72 7.65 13.47
C ARG A 96 -7.75 7.21 14.92
N GLY A 97 -7.19 6.04 15.19
CA GLY A 97 -7.13 5.47 16.53
C GLY A 97 -6.53 4.08 16.51
N THR A 98 -6.16 3.57 17.67
CA THR A 98 -5.59 2.22 17.77
C THR A 98 -6.71 1.18 17.73
N PRO A 99 -6.74 0.26 16.74
CA PRO A 99 -7.73 -0.82 16.72
C PRO A 99 -7.55 -1.79 17.88
N LYS A 100 -8.64 -2.38 18.38
CA LYS A 100 -8.60 -3.48 19.39
C LYS A 100 -8.06 -4.78 18.81
N GLU A 101 -8.36 -4.99 17.53
CA GLU A 101 -8.00 -6.15 16.75
C GLU A 101 -7.65 -5.66 15.34
N ILE A 102 -6.69 -6.32 14.70
CA ILE A 102 -6.32 -6.03 13.32
C ILE A 102 -7.25 -6.86 12.43
N TRP A 103 -8.18 -6.19 11.74
CA TRP A 103 -9.05 -6.82 10.74
C TRP A 103 -8.48 -6.71 9.33
N LEU A 104 -7.84 -5.58 9.03
CA LEU A 104 -7.14 -5.34 7.78
C LEU A 104 -5.76 -4.75 8.08
N ALA A 105 -4.75 -5.22 7.37
CA ALA A 105 -3.38 -4.71 7.44
C ALA A 105 -2.80 -4.58 6.03
N VAL A 106 -2.16 -3.46 5.75
CA VAL A 106 -1.49 -3.20 4.47
C VAL A 106 -0.08 -2.68 4.73
N ASP A 107 0.88 -3.26 4.01
CA ASP A 107 2.24 -2.74 3.95
C ASP A 107 2.45 -2.07 2.58
N ALA A 108 2.75 -0.77 2.62
CA ALA A 108 2.87 0.09 1.45
C ALA A 108 4.33 0.47 1.24
N LYS A 109 4.91 -0.08 0.18
CA LYS A 109 6.34 0.03 -0.10
C LYS A 109 6.61 0.73 -1.41
N SER A 110 7.83 1.23 -1.57
CA SER A 110 8.29 1.85 -2.80
C SER A 110 9.64 1.30 -3.26
N ILE A 111 9.84 1.35 -4.58
CA ILE A 111 11.11 1.11 -5.26
C ILE A 111 11.37 2.32 -6.15
N MET A 112 12.04 3.33 -5.59
CA MET A 112 12.40 4.54 -6.34
C MET A 112 13.78 4.45 -6.99
N THR A 113 14.69 3.68 -6.39
CA THR A 113 16.07 3.44 -6.83
C THR A 113 16.49 2.00 -6.49
N GLU A 114 17.69 1.57 -6.93
CA GLU A 114 18.29 0.27 -6.55
C GLU A 114 17.38 -0.95 -6.85
N HIS A 115 16.63 -0.91 -7.96
CA HIS A 115 15.53 -1.82 -8.28
C HIS A 115 15.91 -3.30 -8.15
N GLY A 116 17.09 -3.70 -8.62
CA GLY A 116 17.55 -5.09 -8.59
C GLY A 116 17.69 -5.68 -7.18
N LYS A 117 18.07 -4.85 -6.20
CA LYS A 117 18.15 -5.23 -4.78
C LYS A 117 16.79 -5.04 -4.11
N ALA A 118 16.15 -3.90 -4.33
CA ALA A 118 14.93 -3.51 -3.64
C ALA A 118 13.78 -4.50 -3.89
N ARG A 119 13.55 -4.95 -5.13
CA ARG A 119 12.44 -5.86 -5.46
C ARG A 119 12.46 -7.16 -4.65
N ARG A 120 13.64 -7.78 -4.49
CA ARG A 120 13.80 -9.04 -3.75
C ARG A 120 13.63 -8.85 -2.25
N ASN A 121 14.00 -7.68 -1.72
CA ASN A 121 13.75 -7.35 -0.33
C ASN A 121 12.26 -7.13 -0.09
N ARG A 122 11.57 -6.38 -0.97
CA ARG A 122 10.14 -6.10 -0.83
C ARG A 122 9.27 -7.36 -0.92
N VAL A 123 9.61 -8.33 -1.77
CA VAL A 123 8.93 -9.64 -1.79
C VAL A 123 9.07 -10.34 -0.43
N ARG A 124 10.27 -10.37 0.15
CA ARG A 124 10.50 -10.99 1.46
C ARG A 124 9.75 -10.28 2.59
N ASP A 125 9.71 -8.95 2.56
CA ASP A 125 9.00 -8.16 3.58
C ASP A 125 7.49 -8.48 3.54
N ILE A 126 6.91 -8.50 2.34
CA ILE A 126 5.48 -8.80 2.13
C ILE A 126 5.16 -10.27 2.43
N ASP A 127 6.04 -11.20 2.10
CA ASP A 127 5.87 -12.62 2.47
C ASP A 127 5.94 -12.83 3.99
N ALA A 128 6.83 -12.13 4.68
CA ALA A 128 6.91 -12.17 6.14
C ALA A 128 5.65 -11.57 6.81
N LEU A 129 5.07 -10.51 6.21
CA LEU A 129 3.87 -9.84 6.72
C LEU A 129 2.69 -10.79 6.89
N HIS A 130 2.27 -11.49 5.82
CA HIS A 130 1.08 -12.36 5.90
C HIS A 130 1.30 -13.54 6.83
N ASN A 131 2.49 -14.16 6.78
CA ASN A 131 2.86 -15.25 7.67
C ASN A 131 2.75 -14.85 9.14
N ASN A 132 3.26 -13.67 9.51
CA ASN A 132 3.21 -13.17 10.88
C ASN A 132 1.77 -12.81 11.31
N LEU A 133 1.01 -12.14 10.45
CA LEU A 133 -0.35 -11.71 10.78
C LEU A 133 -1.31 -12.88 10.90
N HIS A 134 -1.27 -13.83 9.96
CA HIS A 134 -2.14 -15.00 10.01
C HIS A 134 -1.77 -15.93 11.17
N ALA A 135 -0.50 -16.00 11.57
CA ALA A 135 -0.10 -16.72 12.78
C ALA A 135 -0.77 -16.16 14.06
N VAL A 136 -1.05 -14.85 14.10
CA VAL A 136 -1.75 -14.20 15.22
C VAL A 136 -3.27 -14.28 15.06
N ASN A 137 -3.78 -13.95 13.87
CA ASN A 137 -5.20 -13.97 13.55
C ASN A 137 -5.42 -14.34 12.09
N GLN A 138 -5.90 -15.56 11.86
CA GLN A 138 -6.21 -16.12 10.53
C GLN A 138 -7.33 -15.35 9.80
N LYS A 139 -8.11 -14.52 10.50
CA LYS A 139 -9.14 -13.67 9.87
C LYS A 139 -8.61 -12.34 9.35
N THR A 140 -7.35 -11.99 9.64
CA THR A 140 -6.78 -10.71 9.17
C THR A 140 -6.74 -10.68 7.65
N VAL A 141 -7.31 -9.65 7.05
CA VAL A 141 -7.13 -9.32 5.63
C VAL A 141 -5.75 -8.67 5.46
N VAL A 142 -4.89 -9.24 4.63
CA VAL A 142 -3.51 -8.78 4.44
C VAL A 142 -3.28 -8.34 2.99
N GLY A 143 -2.91 -7.08 2.81
CA GLY A 143 -2.57 -6.50 1.52
C GLY A 143 -1.11 -6.07 1.41
N GLY A 144 -0.54 -6.18 0.21
CA GLY A 144 0.71 -5.52 -0.14
C GLY A 144 0.47 -4.46 -1.21
N LEU A 145 0.98 -3.23 -1.01
CA LEU A 145 0.94 -2.18 -2.03
C LEU A 145 2.36 -1.76 -2.38
N LEU A 146 2.69 -1.73 -3.67
CA LEU A 146 4.02 -1.38 -4.15
C LEU A 146 3.96 -0.26 -5.17
N VAL A 147 4.75 0.79 -4.96
CA VAL A 147 4.99 1.83 -5.95
C VAL A 147 6.38 1.65 -6.56
N ILE A 148 6.48 1.52 -7.87
CA ILE A 148 7.75 1.35 -8.56
C ILE A 148 7.97 2.51 -9.51
N ASN A 149 9.12 3.17 -9.40
CA ASN A 149 9.53 4.19 -10.36
C ASN A 149 10.13 3.56 -11.61
N ILE A 150 9.70 3.97 -12.80
CA ILE A 150 10.26 3.51 -14.08
C ILE A 150 11.23 4.52 -14.71
N SER A 151 11.38 5.71 -14.13
CA SER A 151 12.26 6.74 -14.69
C SER A 151 13.70 6.23 -14.82
N PRO A 152 14.39 6.49 -15.96
CA PRO A 152 15.80 6.12 -16.15
C PRO A 152 16.76 6.91 -15.25
N THR A 153 16.30 8.04 -14.69
CA THR A 153 17.08 8.82 -13.74
C THR A 153 16.24 9.21 -12.53
N PHE A 154 16.86 9.38 -11.37
CA PHE A 154 16.16 9.82 -10.17
C PHE A 154 17.05 10.65 -9.27
N TYR A 155 16.54 11.77 -8.78
CA TYR A 155 17.21 12.56 -7.76
C TYR A 155 17.01 11.95 -6.38
N SER A 156 18.07 11.41 -5.79
CA SER A 156 18.07 10.87 -4.44
C SER A 156 18.63 11.91 -3.45
N PRO A 157 17.82 12.43 -2.51
CA PRO A 157 18.28 13.43 -1.54
C PRO A 157 19.30 12.87 -0.52
N LEU A 158 19.56 11.56 -0.55
CA LEU A 158 20.56 10.93 0.32
C LEU A 158 21.95 10.82 -0.31
N ARG A 159 22.09 11.17 -1.60
CA ARG A 159 23.37 11.07 -2.33
C ARG A 159 24.00 12.44 -2.54
N THR A 160 25.33 12.47 -2.55
CA THR A 160 26.12 13.69 -2.76
C THR A 160 26.06 14.18 -4.21
N ASP A 161 26.08 13.26 -5.19
CA ASP A 161 25.93 13.54 -6.63
C ASP A 161 24.47 13.78 -7.05
N GLY A 162 23.52 13.52 -6.15
CA GLY A 162 22.11 13.81 -6.30
C GLY A 162 21.37 12.91 -7.29
N ILE A 163 21.97 12.49 -8.41
CA ILE A 163 21.31 11.73 -9.47
C ILE A 163 21.74 10.26 -9.49
N THR A 164 20.77 9.35 -9.53
CA THR A 164 20.97 7.92 -9.81
C THR A 164 20.49 7.59 -11.22
N GLU A 165 21.30 6.84 -11.97
CA GLU A 165 20.91 6.24 -13.24
C GLU A 165 20.39 4.82 -13.03
N HIS A 166 19.27 4.48 -13.67
CA HIS A 166 18.61 3.20 -13.56
C HIS A 166 18.78 2.40 -14.85
N HIS A 167 19.87 1.66 -14.96
CA HIS A 167 20.11 0.81 -16.12
C HIS A 167 19.10 -0.34 -16.19
N ASN A 168 18.57 -0.59 -17.41
CA ASN A 168 17.58 -1.64 -17.67
C ASN A 168 16.29 -1.50 -16.86
N VAL A 169 15.91 -0.28 -16.44
CA VAL A 169 14.80 -0.06 -15.52
C VAL A 169 13.50 -0.73 -15.97
N GLU A 170 13.11 -0.62 -17.24
CA GLU A 170 11.90 -1.27 -17.76
C GLU A 170 11.91 -2.79 -17.55
N ARG A 171 13.02 -3.45 -17.86
CA ARG A 171 13.19 -4.89 -17.60
C ARG A 171 13.10 -5.20 -16.11
N LEU A 172 13.76 -4.41 -15.25
CA LEU A 172 13.74 -4.64 -13.80
C LEU A 172 12.34 -4.40 -13.20
N VAL A 173 11.57 -3.47 -13.74
CA VAL A 173 10.16 -3.24 -13.38
C VAL A 173 9.31 -4.43 -13.80
N ALA A 174 9.43 -4.90 -15.06
CA ALA A 174 8.71 -6.08 -15.55
C ALA A 174 9.01 -7.33 -14.69
N GLU A 175 10.29 -7.60 -14.41
CA GLU A 175 10.71 -8.69 -13.51
C GLU A 175 10.15 -8.52 -12.09
N SER A 176 10.03 -7.29 -11.60
CA SER A 176 9.45 -7.03 -10.27
C SER A 176 7.97 -7.37 -10.25
N ILE A 177 7.21 -6.93 -11.26
CA ILE A 177 5.77 -7.23 -11.38
C ILE A 177 5.54 -8.74 -11.40
N GLN A 178 6.30 -9.47 -12.22
CA GLN A 178 6.25 -10.94 -12.26
C GLN A 178 6.52 -11.56 -10.88
N MET A 179 7.51 -11.07 -10.14
CA MET A 179 7.76 -11.56 -8.77
C MET A 179 6.55 -11.34 -7.84
N PHE A 180 5.89 -10.18 -7.89
CA PHE A 180 4.74 -9.89 -7.03
C PHE A 180 3.46 -10.63 -7.44
N GLU A 181 3.32 -10.99 -8.71
CA GLU A 181 2.28 -11.90 -9.20
C GLU A 181 2.44 -13.33 -8.65
N THR A 182 3.67 -13.76 -8.37
CA THR A 182 3.95 -15.10 -7.82
C THR A 182 3.83 -15.21 -6.30
N VAL A 183 3.65 -14.09 -5.58
CA VAL A 183 3.45 -14.11 -4.12
C VAL A 183 2.18 -14.90 -3.80
N PRO A 184 2.22 -15.88 -2.87
CA PRO A 184 1.05 -16.70 -2.53
C PRO A 184 -0.19 -15.86 -2.21
N ARG A 185 -1.35 -16.33 -2.69
CA ARG A 185 -2.66 -15.72 -2.41
C ARG A 185 -3.51 -16.61 -1.50
N ALA A 186 -4.28 -15.98 -0.62
CA ALA A 186 -5.13 -16.66 0.36
C ALA A 186 -6.30 -17.43 -0.30
N ASP A 187 -6.71 -17.02 -1.50
CA ASP A 187 -7.78 -17.63 -2.29
C ASP A 187 -7.28 -18.76 -3.23
N SER A 188 -6.02 -19.16 -3.12
CA SER A 188 -5.44 -20.21 -3.97
C SER A 188 -6.26 -21.51 -3.87
N PRO A 189 -6.61 -22.17 -5.00
CA PRO A 189 -7.39 -23.42 -5.03
C PRO A 189 -6.83 -24.55 -4.16
N THR A 190 -5.54 -24.48 -3.79
CA THR A 190 -4.86 -25.41 -2.90
C THR A 190 -5.04 -25.09 -1.41
N GLY A 191 -5.95 -24.17 -1.04
CA GLY A 191 -6.19 -23.76 0.35
C GLY A 191 -5.06 -22.89 0.93
N GLY A 192 -4.61 -21.89 0.17
CA GLY A 192 -3.35 -21.17 0.42
C GLY A 192 -3.34 -20.28 1.68
N LYS A 193 -2.22 -20.32 2.41
CA LYS A 193 -1.76 -19.20 3.24
C LYS A 193 -1.09 -18.17 2.31
N GLY A 194 -1.44 -16.90 2.40
CA GLY A 194 -0.91 -15.88 1.49
C GLY A 194 -1.56 -14.52 1.68
N LEU A 195 -1.21 -13.57 0.83
CA LEU A 195 -1.89 -12.27 0.79
C LEU A 195 -3.32 -12.42 0.28
N ASP A 196 -4.20 -11.56 0.77
CA ASP A 196 -5.53 -11.39 0.19
C ASP A 196 -5.51 -10.54 -1.06
N ALA A 197 -4.62 -9.54 -1.11
CA ALA A 197 -4.54 -8.62 -2.23
C ALA A 197 -3.11 -8.11 -2.43
N MET A 198 -2.73 -7.85 -3.68
CA MET A 198 -1.49 -7.17 -4.01
C MET A 198 -1.75 -6.10 -5.07
N GLY A 199 -1.24 -4.90 -4.85
CA GLY A 199 -1.32 -3.80 -5.80
C GLY A 199 0.07 -3.31 -6.21
N VAL A 200 0.25 -3.01 -7.49
CA VAL A 200 1.46 -2.39 -8.03
C VAL A 200 1.06 -1.14 -8.81
N ILE A 201 1.65 -0.01 -8.45
CA ILE A 201 1.52 1.28 -9.14
C ILE A 201 2.87 1.59 -9.75
N ILE A 202 2.89 1.88 -11.06
CA ILE A 202 4.11 2.34 -11.74
C ILE A 202 4.04 3.85 -11.92
N VAL A 203 5.09 4.54 -11.50
CA VAL A 203 5.23 5.99 -11.68
C VAL A 203 6.44 6.28 -12.56
N ASP A 204 6.36 7.33 -13.37
CA ASP A 204 7.52 7.92 -14.04
C ASP A 204 7.83 9.26 -13.36
N TYR A 205 8.94 9.28 -12.60
CA TYR A 205 9.32 10.45 -11.84
C TYR A 205 10.83 10.57 -11.64
N SER A 206 11.40 11.71 -12.04
CA SER A 206 12.82 12.00 -11.83
C SER A 206 13.14 12.58 -10.46
N ASN A 207 12.13 13.04 -9.68
CA ASN A 207 12.30 13.70 -8.38
C ASN A 207 13.20 14.96 -8.36
N GLN A 208 13.55 15.47 -9.54
CA GLN A 208 14.25 16.73 -9.69
C GLN A 208 13.31 17.91 -9.37
N GLU A 209 13.88 19.06 -9.08
CA GLU A 209 13.07 20.27 -8.86
C GLU A 209 12.26 20.62 -10.10
N GLY A 210 10.96 20.89 -9.91
CA GLY A 210 10.02 21.15 -11.01
C GLY A 210 9.60 19.92 -11.81
N ALA A 211 10.09 18.72 -11.50
CA ALA A 211 9.67 17.50 -12.19
C ALA A 211 8.20 17.18 -11.90
N ILE A 212 7.48 16.75 -12.93
CA ILE A 212 6.10 16.27 -12.82
C ILE A 212 6.17 14.75 -12.71
N CYS A 213 5.60 14.20 -11.64
CA CYS A 213 5.38 12.76 -11.54
C CYS A 213 4.17 12.40 -12.41
N THR A 214 4.22 11.26 -13.11
CA THR A 214 3.08 10.73 -13.86
C THR A 214 2.84 9.26 -13.53
N ILE A 215 1.60 8.80 -13.68
CA ILE A 215 1.29 7.36 -13.64
C ILE A 215 1.70 6.74 -14.98
N HIS A 216 2.47 5.65 -14.94
CA HIS A 216 2.84 4.89 -16.12
C HIS A 216 1.86 3.72 -16.29
N THR A 217 1.09 3.71 -17.38
CA THR A 217 0.01 2.73 -17.62
C THR A 217 0.28 1.81 -18.82
N ARG A 218 1.37 2.02 -19.54
CA ARG A 218 1.82 1.16 -20.64
C ARG A 218 2.70 0.05 -20.11
N GLU A 219 2.92 -0.99 -20.91
CA GLU A 219 3.94 -2.00 -20.61
C GLU A 219 5.24 -1.34 -20.12
N PRO A 220 5.85 -1.83 -19.02
CA PRO A 220 5.52 -3.06 -18.31
C PRO A 220 4.45 -2.93 -17.20
N ALA A 221 3.77 -1.78 -17.04
CA ALA A 221 2.79 -1.62 -15.96
C ALA A 221 1.65 -2.64 -16.04
N PRO A 222 1.09 -3.07 -14.87
CA PRO A 222 -0.03 -4.01 -14.88
C PRO A 222 -1.20 -3.47 -15.69
N ALA A 223 -1.71 -4.25 -16.63
CA ALA A 223 -2.92 -3.91 -17.36
C ALA A 223 -4.15 -3.97 -16.44
N ILE A 224 -5.21 -3.24 -16.79
CA ILE A 224 -6.50 -3.35 -16.09
C ILE A 224 -6.97 -4.81 -16.15
N GLY A 225 -7.37 -5.36 -14.99
CA GLY A 225 -7.74 -6.76 -14.84
C GLY A 225 -6.58 -7.69 -14.46
N SER A 226 -5.33 -7.22 -14.46
CA SER A 226 -4.23 -7.96 -13.84
C SER A 226 -4.49 -8.12 -12.33
N LYS A 227 -4.06 -9.26 -11.78
CA LYS A 227 -4.13 -9.59 -10.35
C LYS A 227 -3.31 -8.66 -9.45
N VAL A 228 -2.43 -7.84 -10.04
CA VAL A 228 -1.63 -6.85 -9.30
C VAL A 228 -1.92 -5.42 -9.71
N HIS A 229 -2.95 -5.19 -10.53
CA HIS A 229 -3.40 -3.84 -10.85
C HIS A 229 -4.06 -3.16 -9.63
N TYR A 230 -3.87 -1.86 -9.47
CA TYR A 230 -4.32 -1.13 -8.27
C TYR A 230 -5.84 -1.22 -8.02
N LEU A 231 -6.67 -1.14 -9.05
CA LEU A 231 -8.11 -1.29 -8.89
C LEU A 231 -8.52 -2.72 -8.50
N THR A 232 -7.83 -3.73 -9.05
CA THR A 232 -8.04 -5.13 -8.66
C THR A 232 -7.68 -5.33 -7.19
N PHE A 233 -6.56 -4.74 -6.75
CA PHE A 233 -6.13 -4.75 -5.35
C PHE A 233 -7.21 -4.20 -4.39
N ILE A 234 -7.86 -3.09 -4.73
CA ILE A 234 -8.94 -2.54 -3.90
C ILE A 234 -10.15 -3.49 -3.88
N ASP A 235 -10.53 -4.03 -5.03
CA ASP A 235 -11.67 -4.93 -5.14
C ASP A 235 -11.41 -6.23 -4.35
N ASP A 236 -10.21 -6.80 -4.42
CA ASP A 236 -9.79 -7.99 -3.67
C ASP A 236 -9.77 -7.73 -2.16
N LEU A 237 -9.23 -6.59 -1.71
CA LEU A 237 -9.30 -6.19 -0.30
C LEU A 237 -10.74 -6.07 0.18
N CYS A 238 -11.62 -5.46 -0.61
CA CYS A 238 -13.03 -5.33 -0.26
C CYS A 238 -13.72 -6.70 -0.20
N HIS A 239 -13.44 -7.58 -1.14
CA HIS A 239 -14.03 -8.91 -1.19
C HIS A 239 -13.62 -9.72 0.05
N ALA A 240 -12.32 -9.73 0.36
CA ALA A 240 -11.76 -10.41 1.52
C ALA A 240 -12.31 -9.82 2.84
N TYR A 241 -12.39 -8.50 2.95
CA TYR A 241 -12.96 -7.81 4.11
C TYR A 241 -14.44 -8.17 4.30
N THR A 242 -15.24 -8.09 3.23
CA THR A 242 -16.66 -8.41 3.27
C THR A 242 -16.88 -9.88 3.63
N SER A 243 -16.12 -10.79 3.03
CA SER A 243 -16.24 -12.22 3.31
C SER A 243 -15.94 -12.59 4.77
N ARG A 244 -15.14 -11.80 5.49
CA ARG A 244 -14.70 -12.12 6.86
C ARG A 244 -15.44 -11.37 7.95
N PHE A 245 -16.01 -10.21 7.64
CA PHE A 245 -16.54 -9.27 8.63
C PHE A 245 -17.97 -8.77 8.35
N SER A 246 -18.68 -9.37 7.39
CA SER A 246 -20.12 -9.13 7.14
C SER A 246 -21.01 -9.57 8.29
#